data_AF-A0A7E4V4X3-F1
#
_entry.id   AF-A0A7E4V4X3-F1
#
_cell.length_a   1.000
_cell.length_b   1.000
_cell.length_c   1.000
_cell.angle_alpha   90.00
_cell.angle_beta   90.00
_cell.angle_gamma   90.00
#
_symmetry.space_group_name_H-M   'P 1'
#
loop_
_entity.id
_entity.type
_entity.pdbx_description
1 polymer ?
#
loop_
_entity_poly.entity_id
_entity_poly.type
_entity_poly.pdbx_seq_one_letter_code
_entity_poly.pdbx_strand_id
1 'polypeptide(L)'
;MFSKIILVAALISVVSSQDLGPCIGNVCPTGYNCVNSRCVGGTVSTTKSTACVDKVGPNGVSDCPNVARLCNNSIYYDLMTEQCPKTCGRCNRG
;
A
#
# COMPACT_ATOMS: atom_id res chain seq x y z
N MET A 1 0.53 -1.90 -28.04
CA MET A 1 1.84 -1.78 -28.73
C MET A 1 2.07 -0.33 -29.11
N PHE A 2 2.97 0.32 -28.39
CA PHE A 2 3.75 1.54 -28.66
C PHE A 2 3.23 2.61 -29.64
N SER A 3 2.93 3.80 -29.11
CA SER A 3 3.09 5.08 -29.83
C SER A 3 3.54 6.12 -28.80
N LYS A 4 4.84 6.32 -28.57
CA LYS A 4 5.81 7.12 -29.36
C LYS A 4 5.33 8.55 -29.62
N ILE A 5 6.23 9.51 -29.31
CA ILE A 5 6.22 10.96 -29.59
C ILE A 5 5.55 11.72 -28.43
N ILE A 6 6.27 12.40 -27.53
CA ILE A 6 7.03 13.65 -27.75
C ILE A 6 8.27 13.72 -26.84
N LEU A 7 9.37 14.23 -27.41
CA LEU A 7 10.62 14.61 -26.75
C LEU A 7 10.37 15.67 -25.66
N VAL A 8 10.62 15.36 -24.38
CA VAL A 8 11.14 16.35 -23.43
C VAL A 8 12.10 15.64 -22.48
N ALA A 9 13.37 15.99 -22.55
CA ALA A 9 14.40 15.54 -21.62
C ALA A 9 14.17 16.19 -20.24
N ALA A 10 13.87 15.38 -19.23
CA ALA A 10 14.09 15.72 -17.82
C ALA A 10 14.30 14.42 -17.04
N LEU A 11 15.43 14.33 -16.33
CA LEU A 11 15.87 13.20 -15.48
C LEU A 11 15.04 13.08 -14.18
N ILE A 12 13.74 13.36 -14.23
CA ILE A 12 12.88 13.35 -13.04
C ILE A 12 11.71 12.40 -13.31
N SER A 13 11.73 11.31 -12.56
CA SER A 13 10.75 10.23 -12.55
C SER A 13 9.38 10.71 -12.05
N VAL A 14 8.61 11.50 -12.80
CA VAL A 14 7.17 11.70 -12.52
C VAL A 14 6.46 12.31 -13.72
N VAL A 15 5.98 11.46 -14.62
CA VAL A 15 4.73 11.75 -15.33
C VAL A 15 3.65 10.93 -14.61
N SER A 16 3.06 11.49 -13.55
CA SER A 16 1.81 10.96 -12.99
C SER A 16 0.68 11.42 -13.90
N SER A 17 0.43 10.69 -14.99
CA SER A 17 -0.58 10.99 -16.02
C SER A 17 -2.04 10.82 -15.54
N GLN A 18 -2.42 11.34 -14.38
CA GLN A 18 -3.80 11.24 -13.87
C GLN A 18 -4.42 12.60 -13.52
N ASP A 19 -3.98 13.68 -14.16
CA ASP A 19 -4.65 14.98 -14.06
C ASP A 19 -5.86 15.05 -15.00
N LEU A 20 -7.06 15.04 -14.41
CA LEU A 20 -8.32 15.19 -15.15
C LEU A 20 -8.66 16.66 -15.46
N GLY A 21 -8.08 17.61 -14.71
CA GLY A 21 -8.37 19.04 -14.83
C GLY A 21 -8.49 19.74 -13.48
N PRO A 22 -8.96 21.01 -13.44
CA PRO A 22 -9.19 21.73 -12.20
C PRO A 22 -10.44 21.21 -11.46
N CYS A 23 -10.41 21.20 -10.13
CA CYS A 23 -11.62 20.90 -9.36
C CYS A 23 -12.59 22.09 -9.37
N ILE A 24 -13.88 21.80 -9.52
CA ILE A 24 -14.94 22.80 -9.41
C ILE A 24 -15.53 22.67 -8.01
N GLY A 25 -15.36 23.70 -7.18
CA GLY A 25 -15.89 23.70 -5.82
C GLY A 25 -15.41 22.52 -4.96
N ASN A 26 -14.13 22.14 -5.07
CA ASN A 26 -13.54 20.96 -4.43
C ASN A 26 -14.12 19.60 -4.86
N VAL A 27 -14.92 19.55 -5.92
CA VAL A 27 -15.52 18.32 -6.43
C VAL A 27 -14.74 17.80 -7.64
N CYS A 28 -14.49 16.49 -7.64
CA CYS A 28 -13.91 15.72 -8.72
C CYS A 28 -14.79 14.48 -9.00
N PRO A 29 -14.74 13.91 -10.22
CA PRO A 29 -15.44 12.67 -10.53
C PRO A 29 -14.98 11.50 -9.64
N THR A 30 -15.81 10.46 -9.53
CA THR A 30 -15.57 9.30 -8.67
C THR A 30 -14.20 8.68 -8.90
N GLY A 31 -13.43 8.49 -7.82
CA GLY A 31 -12.07 7.95 -7.87
C GLY A 31 -10.95 8.99 -8.02
N TYR A 32 -11.28 10.29 -7.98
CA TYR A 32 -10.32 11.39 -8.05
C TYR A 32 -10.44 12.29 -6.82
N ASN A 33 -9.33 12.89 -6.41
CA ASN A 33 -9.30 13.83 -5.29
C ASN A 33 -8.83 15.22 -5.75
N CYS A 34 -9.36 16.27 -5.14
CA CYS A 34 -8.94 17.65 -5.40
C CYS A 34 -7.68 17.95 -4.60
N VAL A 35 -6.52 17.97 -5.26
CA VAL A 35 -5.22 18.30 -4.67
C VAL A 35 -4.66 19.51 -5.41
N ASN A 36 -4.32 20.57 -4.67
CA ASN A 36 -3.75 21.80 -5.22
C ASN A 36 -4.54 22.35 -6.44
N SER A 37 -5.86 22.43 -6.28
CA SER A 37 -6.81 22.87 -7.32
C SER A 37 -6.88 21.99 -8.57
N ARG A 38 -6.37 20.75 -8.52
CA ARG A 38 -6.44 19.77 -9.61
C ARG A 38 -7.05 18.45 -9.16
N CYS A 39 -7.88 17.86 -10.01
CA CYS A 39 -8.36 16.49 -9.87
C CYS A 39 -7.22 15.55 -10.26
N VAL A 40 -6.56 15.03 -9.24
CA VAL A 40 -5.59 13.96 -9.39
C VAL A 40 -6.31 12.64 -9.21
N GLY A 41 -5.98 11.65 -10.03
CA GLY A 41 -6.44 10.29 -9.82
C GLY A 41 -6.10 9.91 -8.40
N GLY A 42 -7.13 9.48 -7.66
CA GLY A 42 -6.91 8.70 -6.47
C GLY A 42 -6.22 7.46 -6.98
N THR A 43 -4.88 7.48 -7.00
CA THR A 43 -4.21 6.28 -6.61
C THR A 43 -4.88 5.95 -5.28
N VAL A 44 -5.74 4.94 -5.30
CA VAL A 44 -5.62 3.94 -4.26
C VAL A 44 -4.15 3.54 -4.39
N SER A 45 -3.28 4.33 -3.74
CA SER A 45 -2.19 3.79 -2.99
C SER A 45 -2.90 2.80 -2.09
N THR A 46 -3.11 1.62 -2.64
CA THR A 46 -2.65 0.42 -1.98
C THR A 46 -1.15 0.63 -1.74
N THR A 47 -0.78 1.57 -0.86
CA THR A 47 -0.18 1.15 0.38
C THR A 47 -1.08 0.01 0.80
N LYS A 48 -0.68 -1.19 0.38
CA LYS A 48 -1.20 -2.44 0.88
C LYS A 48 -0.77 -2.36 2.33
N SER A 49 -1.52 -1.58 3.11
CA SER A 49 -1.55 -1.65 4.55
C SER A 49 -2.20 -3.00 4.75
N THR A 50 -1.40 -4.05 4.55
CA THR A 50 -1.56 -5.31 5.25
C THR A 50 -1.71 -4.84 6.67
N ALA A 51 -2.96 -4.81 7.16
CA ALA A 51 -3.24 -4.44 8.51
C ALA A 51 -2.22 -5.20 9.36
N CYS A 52 -1.31 -4.49 10.02
CA CYS A 52 -0.24 -5.14 10.75
C CYS A 52 -0.80 -5.64 12.08
N VAL A 53 -1.60 -6.67 11.98
CA VAL A 53 -2.29 -7.31 13.06
C VAL A 53 -1.98 -8.79 12.98
N ASP A 54 -1.82 -9.40 14.14
CA ASP A 54 -1.71 -10.84 14.21
C ASP A 54 -3.04 -11.46 13.80
N LYS A 55 -2.98 -12.47 12.93
CA LYS A 55 -4.16 -13.21 12.52
C LYS A 55 -4.67 -14.02 13.70
N VAL A 56 -5.99 -14.19 13.72
CA VAL A 56 -6.70 -15.01 14.70
C VAL A 56 -7.18 -16.29 14.04
N GLY A 57 -7.19 -17.38 14.81
CA GLY A 57 -7.77 -18.63 14.38
C GLY A 57 -9.30 -18.58 14.33
N PRO A 58 -9.96 -19.70 13.96
CA PRO A 58 -11.43 -19.81 13.94
C PRO A 58 -12.07 -19.64 15.33
N ASN A 59 -11.29 -19.77 16.41
CA ASN A 59 -11.66 -19.48 17.79
C ASN A 59 -11.61 -17.99 18.13
N GLY A 60 -11.19 -17.12 17.21
CA GLY A 60 -11.06 -15.67 17.44
C GLY A 60 -9.87 -15.28 18.32
N VAL A 61 -8.99 -16.22 18.67
CA VAL A 61 -7.79 -15.97 19.48
C VAL A 61 -6.56 -16.07 18.59
N SER A 62 -5.55 -15.22 18.86
CA SER A 62 -4.27 -15.31 18.18
C SER A 62 -3.32 -16.17 18.99
N ASP A 63 -2.83 -17.26 18.39
CA ASP A 63 -1.80 -18.12 18.98
C ASP A 63 -0.39 -17.53 18.90
N CYS A 64 -0.24 -16.38 18.22
CA CYS A 64 1.04 -15.72 17.98
C CYS A 64 1.91 -15.52 19.25
N PRO A 65 1.37 -15.14 20.43
CA PRO A 65 2.16 -15.02 21.65
C PRO A 65 2.82 -16.34 22.08
N ASN A 66 2.15 -17.47 21.87
CA ASN A 66 2.64 -18.79 22.26
C ASN A 66 3.74 -19.29 21.33
N VAL A 67 3.75 -18.80 20.08
CA VAL A 67 4.70 -19.21 19.05
C VAL A 67 5.76 -18.15 18.72
N ALA A 68 5.83 -17.04 19.48
CA ALA A 68 6.75 -15.92 19.23
C ALA A 68 8.23 -16.35 19.09
N ARG A 69 8.65 -17.42 19.75
CA ARG A 69 10.01 -17.99 19.59
C ARG A 69 10.32 -18.44 18.16
N LEU A 70 9.31 -18.81 17.38
CA LEU A 70 9.45 -19.22 15.98
C LEU A 70 9.68 -18.03 15.04
N CYS A 71 9.53 -16.78 15.49
CA CYS A 71 9.81 -15.61 14.65
C CYS A 71 11.23 -15.68 14.05
N ASN A 72 12.23 -16.13 14.81
CA ASN A 72 13.62 -16.23 14.35
C ASN A 72 13.97 -17.60 13.74
N ASN A 73 13.02 -18.53 13.65
CA ASN A 73 13.26 -19.82 13.02
C ASN A 73 13.09 -19.66 11.50
N SER A 74 14.13 -19.98 10.73
CA SER A 74 14.15 -19.82 9.27
C SER A 74 13.01 -20.55 8.56
N ILE A 75 12.60 -21.73 9.07
CA ILE A 75 11.52 -22.54 8.49
C ILE A 75 10.17 -21.84 8.65
N TYR A 76 9.97 -21.15 9.78
CA TYR A 76 8.71 -20.48 10.12
C TYR A 76 8.74 -18.97 9.85
N TYR A 77 9.86 -18.45 9.32
CA TYR A 77 10.09 -17.02 9.19
C TYR A 77 9.02 -16.36 8.31
N ASP A 78 8.76 -16.93 7.13
CA ASP A 78 7.77 -16.39 6.19
C ASP A 78 6.35 -16.54 6.74
N LEU A 79 6.00 -17.72 7.25
CA LEU A 79 4.71 -17.98 7.88
C LEU A 79 4.42 -16.98 9.01
N MET A 80 5.40 -16.73 9.87
CA MET A 80 5.28 -15.78 10.97
C MET A 80 5.21 -14.33 10.52
N THR A 81 5.79 -14.00 9.36
CA THR A 81 5.63 -12.68 8.75
C THR A 81 4.21 -12.46 8.24
N GLU A 82 3.56 -13.50 7.73
CA GLU A 82 2.20 -13.39 7.22
C GLU A 82 1.13 -13.51 8.32
N GLN A 83 1.33 -14.41 9.27
CA GLN A 83 0.34 -14.74 10.30
C GLN A 83 0.50 -13.89 11.56
N CYS A 84 1.74 -13.56 11.94
CA CYS A 84 2.06 -12.90 13.20
C CYS A 84 2.98 -11.66 13.00
N PRO A 85 2.70 -10.76 12.05
CA PRO A 85 3.60 -9.65 11.74
C PRO A 85 3.77 -8.70 12.93
N LYS A 86 2.77 -8.55 13.80
CA LYS A 86 2.84 -7.66 14.96
C LYS A 86 3.65 -8.30 16.09
N THR A 87 3.36 -9.57 16.41
CA THR A 87 4.13 -10.31 17.42
C THR A 87 5.61 -10.42 17.06
N CYS A 88 5.94 -10.59 15.77
CA CYS A 88 7.32 -10.65 15.31
C CYS A 88 7.97 -9.28 15.00
N GLY A 89 7.28 -8.16 15.23
CA GLY A 89 7.82 -6.81 15.01
C GLY A 89 8.07 -6.44 13.54
N ARG A 90 7.33 -7.03 12.60
CA ARG A 90 7.50 -6.91 11.14
C ARG A 90 6.58 -5.91 10.47
N CYS A 91 5.91 -5.07 11.25
CA CYS A 91 4.99 -4.03 10.77
C CYS A 91 5.64 -2.91 9.93
N ASN A 92 6.96 -2.88 9.79
CA ASN A 92 7.70 -1.79 9.15
C ASN A 92 7.92 -1.97 7.64
N ARG A 93 7.07 -2.74 6.95
CA ARG A 93 7.03 -2.76 5.48
C ARG A 93 5.73 -2.13 5.00
N GLY A 94 5.70 -0.81 5.08
CA GLY A 94 4.74 0.08 4.41
C GLY A 94 5.37 0.69 3.17
#